data_AF-A0A1L7X5B9-F1
#
_entry.id   AF-A0A1L7X5B9-F1
#
_cell.length_a   1.000
_cell.length_b   1.000
_cell.length_c   1.000
_cell.angle_alpha   90.00
_cell.angle_beta   90.00
_cell.angle_gamma   90.00
#
_symmetry.space_group_name_H-M   'P 1'
#
loop_
_entity.id
_entity.type
_entity.pdbx_description
1 polymer ?
#
loop_
_entity_poly.entity_id
_entity_poly.type
_entity_poly.pdbx_seq_one_letter_code
_entity_poly.pdbx_strand_id
1 'polypeptide(L)'
;MPDLPKESFTLKGGCFCSAIRYTITIPPLEDRPKIPSFPAREIFPPTETSSHMPMIGIDHCTSCRHAPGSIFECWAIIPQSWITFSLLPNFTDHHQPSSPDDYINPTTLGVLKGEKEVLESTFLKHYVGNEHSNRTFCGRCGTHLTFHFSGEQRPMSKKAGWGPILDVAVGTLDEESVGMEGFRPSYKAWVEEGIPWVKRLLEEGQKSLSD
;
A
#
# COMPACT_ATOMS: atom_id res chain seq x y z
N MET A 1 -17.52 14.80 -6.41
CA MET A 1 -17.08 13.42 -6.16
C MET A 1 -16.77 13.32 -4.68
N PRO A 2 -17.10 12.22 -4.01
CA PRO A 2 -16.87 12.12 -2.58
C PRO A 2 -15.38 12.11 -2.23
N ASP A 3 -15.09 12.61 -1.04
CA ASP A 3 -13.76 12.77 -0.45
C ASP A 3 -13.60 11.85 0.75
N LEU A 4 -12.35 11.51 1.09
CA LEU A 4 -12.06 10.79 2.34
C LEU A 4 -12.55 11.57 3.57
N PRO A 5 -12.93 10.89 4.66
CA PRO A 5 -13.35 11.55 5.89
C PRO A 5 -12.31 12.54 6.40
N LYS A 6 -12.75 13.69 6.93
CA LYS A 6 -11.87 14.66 7.60
C LYS A 6 -11.48 14.18 9.01
N GLU A 7 -12.39 13.51 9.70
CA GLU A 7 -12.14 12.88 11.00
C GLU A 7 -11.16 11.70 10.87
N SER A 8 -10.63 11.24 12.00
CA SER A 8 -9.81 10.02 12.04
C SER A 8 -10.63 8.79 11.60
N PHE A 9 -10.01 7.88 10.86
CA PHE A 9 -10.62 6.62 10.45
C PHE A 9 -9.58 5.51 10.32
N THR A 10 -10.04 4.26 10.23
CA THR A 10 -9.17 3.09 10.08
C THR A 10 -9.45 2.34 8.80
N LEU A 11 -8.39 1.82 8.18
CA LEU A 11 -8.47 0.83 7.12
C LEU A 11 -7.87 -0.48 7.63
N LYS A 12 -8.52 -1.59 7.30
CA LYS A 12 -8.06 -2.94 7.64
C LYS A 12 -7.78 -3.72 6.37
N GLY A 13 -6.85 -4.65 6.48
CA GLY A 13 -6.51 -5.52 5.37
C GLY A 13 -5.57 -6.63 5.79
N GLY A 14 -5.10 -7.36 4.81
CA GLY A 14 -4.20 -8.47 5.02
C GLY A 14 -4.05 -9.35 3.79
N CYS A 15 -3.33 -10.46 3.97
CA CYS A 15 -3.24 -11.46 2.92
C CYS A 15 -4.53 -12.26 2.79
N PHE A 16 -4.69 -12.93 1.63
CA PHE A 16 -5.89 -13.72 1.31
C PHE A 16 -6.21 -14.79 2.37
N CYS A 17 -5.20 -15.46 2.93
CA CYS A 17 -5.40 -16.49 3.95
C CYS A 17 -5.46 -15.95 5.40
N SER A 18 -5.47 -14.64 5.59
CA SER A 18 -5.50 -13.97 6.91
C SER A 18 -4.33 -14.27 7.86
N ALA A 19 -3.28 -14.94 7.38
CA ALA A 19 -2.05 -15.16 8.13
C ALA A 19 -1.26 -13.88 8.40
N ILE A 20 -1.49 -12.83 7.60
CA ILE A 20 -0.92 -11.51 7.78
C ILE A 20 -2.08 -10.54 7.74
N ARG A 21 -2.26 -9.77 8.82
CA ARG A 21 -3.27 -8.72 8.95
C ARG A 21 -2.60 -7.41 9.30
N TYR A 22 -3.23 -6.31 8.95
CA TYR A 22 -2.76 -4.98 9.33
C TYR A 22 -3.93 -4.04 9.58
N THR A 23 -3.67 -3.00 10.37
CA THR A 23 -4.58 -1.88 10.58
C THR A 23 -3.83 -0.58 10.29
N ILE A 24 -4.40 0.25 9.41
CA ILE A 24 -3.92 1.59 9.12
C ILE A 24 -4.83 2.56 9.86
N THR A 25 -4.28 3.40 10.73
CA THR A 25 -4.99 4.45 11.46
C THR A 25 -4.64 5.80 10.83
N ILE A 26 -5.59 6.38 10.12
CA ILE A 26 -5.44 7.69 9.47
C ILE A 26 -5.88 8.74 10.50
N PRO A 27 -5.02 9.72 10.85
CA PRO A 27 -5.34 10.77 11.80
C PRO A 27 -6.38 11.75 11.23
N PRO A 28 -6.93 12.68 12.03
CA PRO A 28 -7.79 13.74 11.48
C PRO A 28 -7.00 14.64 10.51
N LEU A 29 -7.71 15.35 9.63
CA LEU A 29 -7.15 16.06 8.48
C LEU A 29 -6.03 17.04 8.86
N GLU A 30 -6.19 17.76 9.96
CA GLU A 30 -5.23 18.73 10.48
C GLU A 30 -3.85 18.13 10.81
N ASP A 31 -3.80 16.84 11.11
CA ASP A 31 -2.59 16.10 11.48
C ASP A 31 -2.00 15.31 10.30
N ARG A 32 -2.69 15.29 9.14
CA ARG A 32 -2.19 14.59 7.95
C ARG A 32 -1.11 15.43 7.27
N PRO A 33 0.04 14.85 6.88
CA PRO A 33 1.03 15.58 6.10
C PRO A 33 0.47 16.03 4.74
N LYS A 34 0.80 17.26 4.33
CA LYS A 34 0.43 17.78 3.01
C LYS A 34 1.17 17.06 1.89
N ILE A 35 0.46 16.81 0.80
CA ILE A 35 1.03 16.35 -0.45
C ILE A 35 1.38 17.58 -1.29
N PRO A 36 2.65 17.78 -1.69
CA PRO A 36 2.99 18.86 -2.61
C PRO A 36 2.26 18.64 -3.95
N SER A 37 1.84 19.72 -4.61
CA SER A 37 1.13 19.60 -5.89
C SER A 37 2.06 19.13 -7.00
N PHE A 38 1.57 18.19 -7.81
CA PHE A 38 2.22 17.67 -9.02
C PHE A 38 1.19 17.51 -10.13
N PRO A 39 0.82 18.59 -10.84
CA PRO A 39 -0.29 18.55 -11.80
C PRO A 39 -0.15 17.47 -12.89
N ALA A 40 1.08 17.13 -13.29
CA ALA A 40 1.34 16.08 -14.29
C ALA A 40 1.00 14.66 -13.80
N ARG A 41 0.91 14.46 -12.49
CA ARG A 41 0.67 13.17 -11.83
C ARG A 41 -0.67 13.11 -11.10
N GLU A 42 -1.36 14.22 -10.95
CA GLU A 42 -2.72 14.29 -10.44
C GLU A 42 -3.70 13.72 -11.49
N ILE A 43 -4.54 12.76 -11.10
CA ILE A 43 -5.59 12.20 -11.97
C ILE A 43 -6.76 13.19 -12.09
N PHE A 44 -7.05 13.90 -11.00
CA PHE A 44 -8.02 14.99 -10.91
C PHE A 44 -7.47 16.08 -10.01
N PRO A 45 -7.95 17.34 -10.14
CA PRO A 45 -7.54 18.43 -9.25
C PRO A 45 -7.73 18.04 -7.78
N PRO A 46 -6.74 18.31 -6.91
CA PRO A 46 -6.81 17.90 -5.52
C PRO A 46 -7.91 18.66 -4.76
N THR A 47 -8.66 17.94 -3.95
CA THR A 47 -9.57 18.51 -2.95
C THR A 47 -8.79 18.86 -1.68
N GLU A 48 -9.47 19.48 -0.72
CA GLU A 48 -8.88 19.77 0.59
C GLU A 48 -8.31 18.50 1.24
N THR A 49 -9.07 17.41 1.23
CA THR A 49 -8.68 16.12 1.80
C THR A 49 -7.63 15.40 0.96
N SER A 50 -7.76 15.38 -0.37
CA SER A 50 -6.81 14.67 -1.24
C SER A 50 -5.48 15.42 -1.42
N SER A 51 -5.38 16.65 -0.91
CA SER A 51 -4.12 17.38 -0.76
C SER A 51 -3.31 16.96 0.47
N HIS A 52 -3.78 15.97 1.23
CA HIS A 52 -3.11 15.40 2.39
C HIS A 52 -3.03 13.87 2.26
N MET A 53 -2.06 13.25 2.95
CA MET A 53 -1.91 11.78 3.02
C MET A 53 -3.17 11.11 3.63
N PRO A 54 -3.57 9.88 3.27
CA PRO A 54 -2.85 8.93 2.41
C PRO A 54 -2.88 9.34 0.93
N MET A 55 -1.78 9.09 0.23
CA MET A 55 -1.77 9.21 -1.23
C MET A 55 -2.14 7.86 -1.82
N ILE A 56 -3.25 7.81 -2.57
CA ILE A 56 -3.69 6.61 -3.27
C ILE A 56 -3.31 6.78 -4.74
N GLY A 57 -2.47 5.90 -5.26
CA GLY A 57 -1.88 6.06 -6.58
C GLY A 57 -1.83 4.80 -7.41
N ILE A 58 -1.99 4.95 -8.72
CA ILE A 58 -1.71 3.91 -9.71
C ILE A 58 -0.24 4.01 -10.11
N ASP A 59 0.48 2.90 -10.01
CA ASP A 59 1.88 2.77 -10.39
C ASP A 59 2.01 1.87 -11.62
N HIS A 60 2.59 2.45 -12.67
CA HIS A 60 2.85 1.79 -13.95
C HIS A 60 4.25 1.16 -14.04
N CYS A 61 5.08 1.28 -13.00
CA CYS A 61 6.45 0.75 -13.00
C CYS A 61 6.48 -0.75 -13.30
N THR A 62 7.42 -1.14 -14.16
CA THR A 62 7.60 -2.54 -14.57
C THR A 62 7.86 -3.45 -13.38
N SER A 63 8.66 -3.00 -12.40
CA SER A 63 8.96 -3.77 -11.18
C SER A 63 7.71 -3.98 -10.33
N CYS A 64 6.90 -2.94 -10.14
CA CYS A 64 5.67 -3.01 -9.35
C CYS A 64 4.59 -3.86 -10.01
N ARG A 65 4.61 -3.98 -11.34
CA ARG A 65 3.74 -4.90 -12.07
C ARG A 65 4.24 -6.35 -12.03
N HIS A 66 5.54 -6.58 -12.21
CA HIS A 66 6.11 -7.94 -12.23
C HIS A 66 6.12 -8.61 -10.86
N ALA A 67 6.37 -7.87 -9.79
CA ALA A 67 6.44 -8.41 -8.43
C ALA A 67 5.17 -9.17 -7.99
N PRO A 68 3.96 -8.58 -8.10
CA PRO A 68 2.69 -9.25 -7.78
C PRO A 68 2.05 -9.95 -8.99
N GLY A 69 2.55 -9.74 -10.21
CA GLY A 69 1.91 -10.22 -11.44
C GLY A 69 0.66 -9.42 -11.86
N SER A 70 0.51 -8.18 -11.41
CA SER A 70 -0.63 -7.30 -11.75
C SER A 70 -0.32 -6.39 -12.95
N ILE A 71 -1.31 -6.05 -13.78
CA ILE A 71 -1.12 -5.20 -14.98
C ILE A 71 -0.68 -3.75 -14.65
N PHE A 72 -1.06 -3.27 -13.48
CA PHE A 72 -0.55 -2.08 -12.78
C PHE A 72 -0.78 -2.30 -11.29
N GLU A 73 -0.06 -1.60 -10.44
CA GLU A 73 -0.25 -1.72 -9.00
C GLU A 73 -0.94 -0.48 -8.45
N CYS A 74 -1.79 -0.65 -7.45
CA CYS A 74 -2.46 0.44 -6.77
C CYS A 74 -1.95 0.50 -5.33
N TRP A 75 -1.29 1.59 -4.98
CA TRP A 75 -0.65 1.77 -3.67
C TRP A 75 -1.43 2.77 -2.82
N ALA A 76 -1.63 2.43 -1.55
CA ALA A 76 -1.87 3.39 -0.49
C ALA A 76 -0.53 3.75 0.16
N ILE A 77 -0.05 4.96 -0.11
CA ILE A 77 1.22 5.48 0.41
C ILE A 77 0.94 6.21 1.72
N ILE A 78 1.56 5.75 2.80
CA ILE A 78 1.31 6.20 4.18
C ILE A 78 2.61 6.36 4.98
N PRO A 79 2.64 7.23 6.00
CA PRO A 79 3.66 7.18 7.04
C PRO A 79 3.69 5.81 7.74
N GLN A 80 4.89 5.33 8.07
CA GLN A 80 5.07 4.05 8.77
C GLN A 80 4.43 4.02 10.16
N SER A 81 4.26 5.19 10.79
CA SER A 81 3.61 5.32 12.10
C SER A 81 2.10 5.08 12.05
N TRP A 82 1.48 5.06 10.87
CA TRP A 82 0.03 4.87 10.73
C TRP A 82 -0.38 3.40 10.67
N ILE A 83 0.56 2.46 10.46
CA ILE A 83 0.24 1.04 10.28
C ILE A 83 0.80 0.17 11.40
N THR A 84 0.02 -0.81 11.82
CA THR A 84 0.43 -1.92 12.67
C THR A 84 0.13 -3.26 11.99
N PHE A 85 0.93 -4.28 12.31
CA PHE A 85 0.83 -5.61 11.73
C PHE A 85 0.57 -6.66 12.80
N SER A 86 -0.21 -7.68 12.43
CA SER A 86 -0.49 -8.87 13.22
C SER A 86 -0.26 -10.10 12.34
N LEU A 87 0.71 -10.93 12.70
CA LEU A 87 1.18 -12.06 11.91
C LEU A 87 0.96 -13.40 12.61
N LEU A 88 0.36 -14.38 11.93
CA LEU A 88 0.25 -15.74 12.45
C LEU A 88 1.62 -16.42 12.46
N PRO A 89 1.91 -17.20 13.51
CA PRO A 89 3.08 -18.07 13.53
C PRO A 89 3.02 -19.13 12.43
N ASN A 90 4.16 -19.50 11.85
CA ASN A 90 4.21 -20.43 10.70
C ASN A 90 4.06 -21.91 11.06
N PHE A 91 3.99 -22.25 12.34
CA PHE A 91 3.73 -23.60 12.83
C PHE A 91 2.25 -23.88 13.09
N THR A 92 1.36 -22.90 12.85
CA THR A 92 -0.09 -23.12 12.93
C THR A 92 -0.59 -23.67 11.60
N ASP A 93 -1.05 -24.93 11.59
CA ASP A 93 -1.70 -25.53 10.43
C ASP A 93 -3.10 -24.95 10.16
N HIS A 94 -3.69 -24.25 11.14
CA HIS A 94 -5.03 -23.71 11.02
C HIS A 94 -5.11 -22.64 9.92
N HIS A 95 -6.17 -22.68 9.11
CA HIS A 95 -6.48 -21.65 8.12
C HIS A 95 -6.91 -20.32 8.75
N GLN A 96 -7.15 -20.29 10.06
CA GLN A 96 -7.58 -19.11 10.81
C GLN A 96 -6.98 -19.11 12.23
N PRO A 97 -6.75 -17.92 12.82
CA PRO A 97 -6.47 -17.79 14.25
C PRO A 97 -7.58 -18.44 15.08
N SER A 98 -7.23 -19.06 16.20
CA SER A 98 -8.18 -19.53 17.20
C SER A 98 -8.55 -18.40 18.18
N SER A 99 -7.64 -17.45 18.38
CA SER A 99 -7.79 -16.25 19.21
C SER A 99 -6.99 -15.07 18.60
N PRO A 100 -7.40 -13.80 18.83
CA PRO A 100 -6.55 -12.64 18.56
C PRO A 100 -5.16 -12.69 19.21
N ASP A 101 -5.03 -13.39 20.35
CA ASP A 101 -3.76 -13.56 21.06
C ASP A 101 -2.76 -14.48 20.33
N ASP A 102 -3.21 -15.17 19.28
CA ASP A 102 -2.35 -16.05 18.47
C ASP A 102 -1.42 -15.25 17.55
N TYR A 103 -1.67 -13.95 17.37
CA TYR A 103 -0.87 -13.11 16.48
C TYR A 103 0.38 -12.54 17.16
N ILE A 104 1.50 -12.62 16.44
CA ILE A 104 2.72 -11.88 16.75
C ILE A 104 2.56 -10.46 16.19
N ASN A 105 2.87 -9.45 17.00
CA ASN A 105 2.79 -8.04 16.61
C ASN A 105 4.20 -7.44 16.49
N PRO A 106 4.91 -7.67 15.36
CA PRO A 106 6.24 -7.12 15.16
C PRO A 106 6.22 -5.61 14.96
N THR A 107 7.39 -4.98 15.04
CA THR A 107 7.53 -3.58 14.64
C THR A 107 7.29 -3.43 13.13
N THR A 108 6.74 -2.28 12.71
CA THR A 108 6.55 -1.97 11.28
C THR A 108 7.86 -2.07 10.51
N LEU A 109 8.98 -1.58 11.06
CA LEU A 109 10.27 -1.68 10.39
C LEU A 109 10.76 -3.13 10.28
N GLY A 110 10.52 -3.96 11.30
CA GLY A 110 10.83 -5.39 11.28
C GLY A 110 10.09 -6.13 10.18
N VAL A 111 8.81 -5.79 9.94
CA VAL A 111 8.06 -6.30 8.78
C VAL A 111 8.67 -5.81 7.47
N LEU A 112 8.86 -4.50 7.32
CA LEU A 112 9.27 -3.89 6.06
C LEU A 112 10.70 -4.26 5.63
N LYS A 113 11.60 -4.56 6.56
CA LYS A 113 12.98 -4.94 6.29
C LYS A 113 13.25 -6.44 6.42
N GLY A 114 12.23 -7.25 6.73
CA GLY A 114 12.38 -8.69 6.87
C GLY A 114 13.29 -9.08 8.04
N GLU A 115 12.97 -8.62 9.24
CA GLU A 115 13.66 -9.03 10.47
C GLU A 115 13.66 -10.55 10.60
N LYS A 116 14.83 -11.12 10.89
CA LYS A 116 15.08 -12.56 10.80
C LYS A 116 14.09 -13.36 11.63
N GLU A 117 13.89 -12.97 12.88
CA GLU A 117 13.00 -13.60 13.83
C GLU A 117 11.55 -13.59 13.33
N VAL A 118 11.12 -12.51 12.66
CA VAL A 118 9.78 -12.39 12.07
C VAL A 118 9.63 -13.35 10.88
N LEU A 119 10.62 -13.42 10.00
CA LEU A 119 10.59 -14.29 8.81
C LEU A 119 10.67 -15.78 9.15
N GLU A 120 11.38 -16.12 10.24
CA GLU A 120 11.56 -17.50 10.73
C GLU A 120 10.37 -18.00 11.55
N SER A 121 9.63 -17.11 12.22
CA SER A 121 8.50 -17.48 13.09
C SER A 121 7.13 -17.30 12.46
N THR A 122 6.99 -16.58 11.34
CA THR A 122 5.69 -16.26 10.73
C THR A 122 5.61 -16.64 9.26
N PHE A 123 4.42 -16.44 8.67
CA PHE A 123 4.21 -16.59 7.23
C PHE A 123 4.66 -15.36 6.41
N LEU A 124 5.24 -14.33 7.02
CA LEU A 124 5.82 -13.20 6.30
C LEU A 124 7.04 -13.66 5.50
N LYS A 125 7.12 -13.22 4.25
CA LYS A 125 8.31 -13.33 3.41
C LYS A 125 8.68 -11.96 2.89
N HIS A 126 9.98 -11.77 2.70
CA HIS A 126 10.59 -10.53 2.28
C HIS A 126 11.63 -10.82 1.20
N TYR A 127 11.77 -9.88 0.27
CA TYR A 127 12.91 -9.84 -0.63
C TYR A 127 13.28 -8.41 -1.00
N VAL A 128 14.50 -8.26 -1.49
CA VAL A 128 15.07 -6.99 -1.94
C VAL A 128 15.14 -7.04 -3.47
N GLY A 129 14.30 -6.24 -4.15
CA GLY A 129 14.24 -6.20 -5.62
C GLY A 129 15.42 -5.47 -6.26
N ASN A 130 15.90 -4.41 -5.60
CA ASN A 130 17.15 -3.69 -5.85
C ASN A 130 17.67 -3.15 -4.50
N GLU A 131 18.86 -2.55 -4.45
CA GLU A 131 19.58 -2.15 -3.22
C GLU A 131 18.73 -1.52 -2.10
N HIS A 132 17.64 -0.84 -2.44
CA HIS A 132 16.76 -0.17 -1.48
C HIS A 132 15.28 -0.57 -1.57
N SER A 133 14.90 -1.42 -2.50
CA SER A 133 13.49 -1.80 -2.72
C SER A 133 13.14 -3.05 -1.95
N ASN A 134 12.56 -2.88 -0.77
CA ASN A 134 12.09 -3.97 0.07
C ASN A 134 10.64 -4.28 -0.26
N ARG A 135 10.31 -5.56 -0.41
CA ARG A 135 8.95 -6.01 -0.69
C ARG A 135 8.57 -7.13 0.26
N THR A 136 7.32 -7.14 0.70
CA THR A 136 6.80 -8.21 1.55
C THR A 136 5.60 -8.90 0.93
N PHE A 137 5.46 -10.18 1.21
CA PHE A 137 4.35 -11.01 0.75
C PHE A 137 4.09 -12.15 1.75
N CYS A 138 2.92 -12.77 1.63
CA CYS A 138 2.59 -13.95 2.41
C CYS A 138 3.21 -15.21 1.78
N GLY A 139 4.09 -15.89 2.51
CA GLY A 139 4.65 -17.18 2.09
C GLY A 139 3.64 -18.33 2.04
N ARG A 140 2.45 -18.17 2.63
CA ARG A 140 1.38 -19.18 2.60
C ARG A 140 0.48 -19.08 1.38
N CYS A 141 0.03 -17.87 1.03
CA CYS A 141 -0.94 -17.66 -0.07
C CYS A 141 -0.40 -16.81 -1.22
N GLY A 142 0.84 -16.31 -1.15
CA GLY A 142 1.47 -15.53 -2.21
C GLY A 142 1.02 -14.07 -2.32
N THR A 143 0.07 -13.60 -1.51
CA THR A 143 -0.40 -12.21 -1.57
C THR A 143 0.75 -11.23 -1.33
N HIS A 144 1.05 -10.38 -2.32
CA HIS A 144 1.97 -9.26 -2.18
C HIS A 144 1.33 -8.16 -1.33
N LEU A 145 2.06 -7.63 -0.34
CA LEU A 145 1.50 -6.75 0.69
C LEU A 145 2.08 -5.34 0.66
N THR A 146 3.41 -5.21 0.75
CA THR A 146 4.03 -3.89 0.91
C THR A 146 5.22 -3.68 -0.01
N PHE A 147 5.49 -2.41 -0.29
CA PHE A 147 6.75 -1.92 -0.81
C PHE A 147 7.33 -0.86 0.14
N HIS A 148 8.63 -0.93 0.40
CA HIS A 148 9.35 0.04 1.22
C HIS A 148 10.71 0.37 0.59
N PHE A 149 10.87 1.63 0.23
CA PHE A 149 12.16 2.16 -0.22
C PHE A 149 13.01 2.61 0.98
N SER A 150 14.12 1.92 1.23
CA SER A 150 15.00 2.16 2.39
C SER A 150 16.21 3.05 2.08
N GLY A 151 16.27 3.64 0.88
CA GLY A 151 17.32 4.57 0.48
C GLY A 151 17.08 5.99 0.98
N GLU A 152 17.76 6.97 0.40
CA GLU A 152 17.51 8.37 0.71
C GLU A 152 16.06 8.76 0.41
N GLN A 153 15.42 9.43 1.37
CA GLN A 153 14.05 9.93 1.17
C GLN A 153 14.00 10.82 -0.06
N ARG A 154 12.97 10.63 -0.89
CA ARG A 154 12.72 11.49 -2.04
C ARG A 154 12.67 12.95 -1.58
N PRO A 155 13.26 13.91 -2.34
CA PRO A 155 13.28 15.32 -1.95
C PRO A 155 11.90 15.88 -1.57
N MET A 156 10.85 15.39 -2.24
CA MET A 156 9.46 15.74 -1.97
C MET A 156 9.00 15.29 -0.58
N SER A 157 9.23 14.03 -0.21
CA SER A 157 8.89 13.50 1.11
C SER A 157 9.64 14.21 2.22
N LYS A 158 10.93 14.52 1.98
CA LYS A 158 11.76 15.29 2.92
C LYS A 158 11.24 16.72 3.10
N LYS A 159 10.92 17.42 2.00
CA LYS A 159 10.38 18.80 2.04
C LYS A 159 9.00 18.86 2.70
N ALA A 160 8.18 17.85 2.47
CA ALA A 160 6.82 17.78 3.00
C ALA A 160 6.74 17.19 4.43
N GLY A 161 7.88 16.79 5.01
CA GLY A 161 7.94 16.30 6.38
C GLY A 161 7.17 15.00 6.61
N TRP A 162 7.05 14.13 5.60
CA TRP A 162 6.25 12.89 5.71
C TRP A 162 6.81 11.86 6.69
N GLY A 163 8.08 11.98 7.07
CA GLY A 163 8.79 10.93 7.79
C GLY A 163 9.01 9.68 6.93
N PRO A 164 9.37 8.54 7.53
CA PRO A 164 9.46 7.27 6.84
C PRO A 164 8.08 6.83 6.31
N ILE A 165 8.01 6.46 5.03
CA ILE A 165 6.78 6.00 4.38
C ILE A 165 6.90 4.53 3.95
N LEU A 166 5.75 3.93 3.66
CA LEU A 166 5.61 2.66 2.97
C LEU A 166 4.43 2.74 2.00
N ASP A 167 4.39 1.77 1.09
CA ASP A 167 3.28 1.58 0.15
C ASP A 167 2.59 0.25 0.52
N VAL A 168 1.27 0.27 0.66
CA VAL A 168 0.43 -0.90 0.93
C VAL A 168 -0.42 -1.20 -0.30
N ALA A 169 -0.42 -2.45 -0.76
CA ALA A 169 -1.18 -2.85 -1.93
C ALA A 169 -2.68 -2.72 -1.65
N VAL A 170 -3.36 -1.84 -2.37
CA VAL A 170 -4.78 -1.52 -2.17
C VAL A 170 -5.66 -2.76 -2.31
N GLY A 171 -5.29 -3.69 -3.22
CA GLY A 171 -6.01 -4.96 -3.41
C GLY A 171 -5.96 -5.91 -2.20
N THR A 172 -5.23 -5.57 -1.14
CA THR A 172 -5.16 -6.35 0.11
C THR A 172 -6.00 -5.77 1.25
N LEU A 173 -6.68 -4.65 1.00
CA LEU A 173 -7.64 -4.09 1.95
C LEU A 173 -8.90 -4.96 2.02
N ASP A 174 -9.53 -5.00 3.19
CA ASP A 174 -10.84 -5.63 3.36
C ASP A 174 -11.89 -4.87 2.53
N GLU A 175 -12.98 -5.56 2.18
CA GLU A 175 -14.05 -5.03 1.32
C GLU A 175 -14.61 -3.68 1.83
N GLU A 176 -14.83 -3.57 3.15
CA GLU A 176 -15.29 -2.33 3.79
C GLU A 176 -14.28 -1.17 3.63
N SER A 177 -12.97 -1.48 3.69
CA SER A 177 -11.91 -0.48 3.61
C SER A 177 -11.65 -0.02 2.18
N VAL A 178 -11.65 -0.94 1.21
CA VAL A 178 -11.47 -0.59 -0.21
C VAL A 178 -12.72 0.04 -0.82
N GLY A 179 -13.91 -0.34 -0.32
CA GLY A 179 -15.20 0.23 -0.73
C GLY A 179 -15.56 1.54 -0.03
N MET A 180 -14.70 2.05 0.85
CA MET A 180 -14.93 3.29 1.58
C MET A 180 -15.15 4.46 0.61
N GLU A 181 -16.20 5.22 0.84
CA GLU A 181 -16.50 6.40 0.04
C GLU A 181 -15.33 7.40 0.04
N GLY A 182 -14.90 7.82 -1.15
CA GLY A 182 -13.72 8.68 -1.33
C GLY A 182 -12.37 7.96 -1.39
N PHE A 183 -12.29 6.68 -1.02
CA PHE A 183 -11.06 5.88 -1.15
C PHE A 183 -10.86 5.45 -2.61
N ARG A 184 -10.03 6.19 -3.35
CA ARG A 184 -9.73 5.93 -4.76
C ARG A 184 -8.43 6.57 -5.20
N PRO A 185 -7.80 6.07 -6.28
CA PRO A 185 -6.59 6.68 -6.80
C PRO A 185 -6.83 8.13 -7.22
N SER A 186 -5.96 9.02 -6.76
CA SER A 186 -5.89 10.44 -7.16
C SER A 186 -4.57 10.79 -7.84
N TYR A 187 -3.64 9.83 -7.88
CA TYR A 187 -2.28 10.02 -8.36
C TYR A 187 -1.86 8.92 -9.33
N LYS A 188 -0.97 9.24 -10.27
CA LYS A 188 -0.33 8.28 -11.17
C LYS A 188 1.18 8.42 -11.15
N ALA A 189 1.87 7.29 -11.09
CA ALA A 189 3.33 7.20 -11.07
C ALA A 189 3.83 6.36 -12.26
N TRP A 190 5.02 6.72 -12.76
CA TRP A 190 5.75 5.98 -13.80
C TRP A 190 4.95 5.71 -15.09
N VAL A 191 4.06 6.64 -15.48
CA VAL A 191 3.13 6.52 -16.61
C VAL A 191 3.85 6.27 -17.95
N GLU A 192 5.10 6.71 -18.04
CA GLU A 192 6.02 6.46 -19.15
C GLU A 192 6.39 4.98 -19.31
N GLU A 193 6.41 4.19 -18.22
CA GLU A 193 6.64 2.74 -18.24
C GLU A 193 5.36 1.93 -18.50
N GLY A 194 4.19 2.59 -18.49
CA GLY A 194 2.91 1.93 -18.58
C GLY A 194 2.67 1.22 -19.91
N ILE A 195 2.05 0.04 -19.84
CA ILE A 195 1.64 -0.72 -21.03
C ILE A 195 0.64 0.12 -21.85
N PRO A 196 0.87 0.34 -23.16
CA PRO A 196 0.06 1.27 -23.95
C PRO A 196 -1.45 1.03 -23.88
N TRP A 197 -1.92 -0.22 -24.05
CA TRP A 197 -3.36 -0.52 -24.00
C TRP A 197 -3.96 -0.35 -22.59
N VAL A 198 -3.17 -0.56 -21.53
CA VAL A 198 -3.62 -0.36 -20.14
C VAL A 198 -3.80 1.12 -19.85
N LYS A 199 -2.89 1.97 -20.36
CA LYS A 199 -3.01 3.43 -20.23
C LYS A 199 -4.30 3.92 -20.88
N ARG A 200 -4.58 3.47 -22.10
CA ARG A 200 -5.85 3.79 -22.77
C ARG A 200 -7.05 3.25 -22.00
N LEU A 201 -6.97 2.02 -21.46
CA LEU A 201 -8.05 1.45 -20.64
C LEU A 201 -8.38 2.32 -19.40
N LEU A 202 -7.36 2.90 -18.75
CA LEU A 202 -7.57 3.79 -17.60
C LEU A 202 -8.12 5.16 -18.00
N GLU A 203 -7.76 5.68 -19.18
CA GLU A 203 -8.16 7.02 -19.65
C GLU A 203 -9.52 7.03 -20.36
N GLU A 204 -9.83 5.97 -21.12
CA GLU A 204 -10.96 5.90 -22.05
C GLU A 204 -11.97 4.79 -21.67
N GLY A 205 -11.62 3.91 -20.72
CA GLY A 205 -12.43 2.77 -20.32
C GLY A 205 -12.50 1.66 -21.37
N GLN A 206 -13.54 0.81 -21.29
CA GLN A 206 -13.70 -0.36 -22.16
C GLN A 206 -13.67 -0.04 -23.67
N LYS A 207 -14.01 1.20 -24.05
CA LYS A 207 -13.98 1.64 -25.46
C LYS A 207 -12.61 1.45 -26.10
N SER A 208 -11.52 1.63 -25.34
CA SER A 208 -10.15 1.49 -25.84
C SER A 208 -9.74 0.05 -26.20
N LEU A 209 -10.58 -0.94 -25.90
CA LEU A 209 -10.34 -2.37 -26.18
C LEU A 209 -11.04 -2.84 -27.45
N SER A 210 -11.90 -2.01 -28.05
CA SER A 210 -12.67 -2.37 -29.25
C SER A 210 -12.04 -1.88 -30.55
N ASP A 211 -10.89 -1.19 -30.45
CA ASP A 211 -10.12 -0.60 -31.56
C ASP A 211 -8.80 -1.35 -31.82
#